data_AF-A0A958VK13-F1
#
_entry.id   AF-A0A958VK13-F1
#
_cell.length_a   1.000
_cell.length_b   1.000
_cell.length_c   1.000
_cell.angle_alpha   90.00
_cell.angle_beta   90.00
_cell.angle_gamma   90.00
#
_symmetry.space_group_name_H-M   'P 1'
#
loop_
_entity.id
_entity.type
_entity.pdbx_description
1 polymer ?
#
loop_
_entity_poly.entity_id
_entity_poly.type
_entity_poly.pdbx_seq_one_letter_code
_entity_poly.pdbx_strand_id
1 'polypeptide(L)'
;QKARKEGWKVGMKIVRGAYLEKENERAQQLGYPTPMQPNKTATDRDYNAAVRLCVENIEDTAVCAGTHNEASCLLLAELLDEKRINKDHPHVFFSQLFGMSDNITFNLAALNYNVSKYLPYGPVRYTMPYLIRRAEENTAVAGQVGKELLLVNREIERRRR
;
A
#
# COMPACT_ATOMS: atom_id res chain seq x y z
N GLN A 1 20.40 11.92 -4.07
CA GLN A 1 21.69 12.47 -4.54
C GLN A 1 21.68 12.76 -6.04
N LYS A 2 21.50 11.77 -6.93
CA LYS A 2 21.41 12.00 -8.39
C LYS A 2 20.30 13.00 -8.77
N ALA A 3 19.10 12.80 -8.22
CA ALA A 3 17.94 13.68 -8.44
C ALA A 3 18.23 15.15 -8.09
N ARG A 4 18.87 15.40 -6.92
CA ARG A 4 19.35 16.73 -6.51
C ARG A 4 20.33 17.35 -7.51
N LYS A 5 21.31 16.56 -7.97
CA LYS A 5 22.33 17.01 -8.93
C LYS A 5 21.72 17.40 -10.28
N GLU A 6 20.69 16.68 -10.70
CA GLU A 6 20.07 16.82 -12.02
C GLU A 6 18.77 17.65 -12.00
N GLY A 7 18.33 18.15 -10.84
CA GLY A 7 17.19 19.06 -10.71
C GLY A 7 15.81 18.42 -10.89
N TRP A 8 15.65 17.11 -10.62
CA TRP A 8 14.37 16.41 -10.68
C TRP A 8 14.01 15.75 -9.34
N LYS A 9 12.73 15.38 -9.15
CA LYS A 9 12.24 14.69 -7.95
C LYS A 9 12.03 13.19 -8.17
N VAL A 10 12.39 12.37 -7.18
CA VAL A 10 12.22 10.92 -7.26
C VAL A 10 10.80 10.52 -6.86
N GLY A 11 9.99 10.08 -7.82
CA GLY A 11 8.68 9.49 -7.56
C GLY A 11 8.79 7.99 -7.25
N MET A 12 8.20 7.55 -6.14
CA MET A 12 8.21 6.14 -5.71
C MET A 12 6.82 5.67 -5.32
N LYS A 13 6.35 4.59 -5.95
CA LYS A 13 5.23 3.80 -5.43
C LYS A 13 5.79 2.66 -4.59
N ILE A 14 5.67 2.78 -3.27
CA ILE A 14 6.17 1.78 -2.34
C ILE A 14 5.08 0.71 -2.16
N VAL A 15 5.44 -0.56 -2.32
CA VAL A 15 4.58 -1.73 -2.11
C VAL A 15 5.38 -2.82 -1.41
N ARG A 16 4.70 -3.77 -0.74
CA ARG A 16 5.37 -4.93 -0.11
C ARG A 16 5.83 -5.98 -1.12
N GLY A 17 5.20 -6.04 -2.29
CA GLY A 17 5.41 -7.07 -3.31
C GLY A 17 4.18 -7.93 -3.51
N ALA A 18 4.10 -8.59 -4.67
CA ALA A 18 2.95 -9.38 -5.10
C ALA A 18 3.33 -10.77 -5.66
N TYR A 19 4.59 -11.19 -5.50
CA TYR A 19 5.16 -12.39 -6.14
C TYR A 19 5.97 -13.26 -5.18
N LEU A 20 5.66 -13.22 -3.88
CA LEU A 20 6.44 -13.91 -2.83
C LEU A 20 6.61 -15.41 -3.11
N GLU A 21 5.51 -16.11 -3.41
CA GLU A 21 5.52 -17.55 -3.69
C GLU A 21 6.35 -17.86 -4.93
N LYS A 22 6.09 -17.16 -6.03
CA LYS A 22 6.79 -17.33 -7.31
C LYS A 22 8.30 -17.10 -7.20
N GLU A 23 8.73 -16.08 -6.44
CA GLU A 23 10.16 -15.80 -6.24
C GLU A 23 10.83 -16.88 -5.39
N ASN A 24 10.14 -17.40 -4.36
CA ASN A 24 10.66 -18.50 -3.54
C ASN A 24 10.76 -19.81 -4.33
N GLU A 25 9.74 -20.16 -5.12
CA GLU A 25 9.76 -21.33 -6.01
C GLU A 25 10.91 -21.25 -7.02
N ARG A 26 11.10 -20.07 -7.62
CA ARG A 26 12.20 -19.84 -8.56
C ARG A 26 13.57 -20.00 -7.90
N ALA A 27 13.76 -19.42 -6.71
CA ALA A 27 14.99 -19.54 -5.94
C ALA A 27 15.33 -21.00 -5.62
N GLN A 28 14.33 -21.78 -5.22
CA GLN A 28 14.46 -23.21 -4.97
C GLN A 28 14.82 -23.98 -6.24
N GLN A 29 14.15 -23.71 -7.36
CA GLN A 29 14.39 -24.39 -8.64
C GLN A 29 15.79 -24.13 -9.20
N LEU A 30 16.30 -22.91 -9.04
CA LEU A 30 17.58 -22.48 -9.59
C LEU A 30 18.73 -22.56 -8.57
N GLY A 31 18.46 -22.99 -7.34
CA GLY A 31 19.48 -23.23 -6.32
C GLY A 31 20.18 -21.98 -5.79
N TYR A 32 19.51 -20.82 -5.78
CA TYR A 32 20.07 -19.58 -5.23
C TYR A 32 19.28 -19.10 -4.00
N PRO A 33 19.90 -18.30 -3.10
CA PRO A 33 19.19 -17.76 -1.94
C PRO A 33 17.99 -16.91 -2.36
N THR A 34 16.85 -17.06 -1.67
CA THR A 34 15.67 -16.23 -1.97
C THR A 34 15.99 -14.74 -1.80
N PRO A 35 15.57 -13.87 -2.73
CA PRO A 35 15.72 -12.43 -2.60
C PRO A 35 14.68 -11.82 -1.64
N MET A 36 13.76 -12.64 -1.13
CA MET A 36 12.66 -12.22 -0.29
C MET A 36 13.11 -12.01 1.16
N GLN A 37 12.44 -11.10 1.85
CA GLN A 37 12.60 -10.93 3.29
C GLN A 37 12.25 -12.22 4.03
N PRO A 38 12.91 -12.52 5.16
CA PRO A 38 12.75 -13.79 5.86
C PRO A 38 11.34 -14.01 6.44
N ASN A 39 10.60 -12.93 6.70
CA ASN A 39 9.23 -12.98 7.18
C ASN A 39 8.49 -11.67 6.93
N LYS A 40 7.17 -11.70 7.15
CA LYS A 40 6.28 -10.54 6.97
C LYS A 40 6.70 -9.34 7.83
N THR A 41 7.14 -9.56 9.06
CA THR A 41 7.57 -8.48 9.97
C THR A 41 8.78 -7.74 9.43
N ALA A 42 9.75 -8.45 8.83
CA ALA A 42 10.90 -7.84 8.16
C ALA A 42 10.45 -7.02 6.92
N THR A 43 9.52 -7.55 6.12
CA THR A 43 8.90 -6.79 5.01
C THR A 43 8.18 -5.52 5.50
N ASP A 44 7.41 -5.63 6.58
CA ASP A 44 6.69 -4.49 7.17
C ASP A 44 7.65 -3.42 7.68
N ARG A 45 8.74 -3.82 8.35
CA ARG A 45 9.80 -2.92 8.81
C ARG A 45 10.44 -2.16 7.65
N ASP A 46 10.82 -2.86 6.59
CA ASP A 46 11.56 -2.26 5.48
C ASP A 46 10.64 -1.41 4.59
N TYR A 47 9.36 -1.80 4.44
CA TYR A 47 8.33 -0.94 3.83
C TYR A 47 8.18 0.38 4.62
N ASN A 48 8.04 0.30 5.94
CA ASN A 48 7.87 1.48 6.79
C ASN A 48 9.13 2.35 6.81
N ALA A 49 10.32 1.75 6.77
CA ALA A 49 11.59 2.48 6.64
C ALA A 49 11.68 3.25 5.31
N ALA A 50 11.26 2.64 4.21
CA ALA A 50 11.20 3.32 2.91
C ALA A 50 10.22 4.50 2.91
N VAL A 51 9.04 4.36 3.54
CA VAL A 51 8.08 5.45 3.70
C VAL A 51 8.68 6.61 4.51
N ARG A 52 9.33 6.31 5.67
CA ARG A 52 10.02 7.32 6.48
C ARG A 52 11.06 8.07 5.67
N LEU A 53 11.90 7.34 4.93
CA LEU A 53 12.97 7.92 4.11
C LEU A 53 12.43 8.90 3.06
N CYS A 54 11.32 8.57 2.39
CA CYS A 54 10.68 9.49 1.44
C CYS A 54 10.16 10.74 2.15
N VAL A 55 9.44 10.59 3.27
CA VAL A 55 8.89 11.73 4.00
C VAL A 55 9.98 12.64 4.60
N GLU A 56 11.10 12.07 5.04
CA GLU A 56 12.29 12.83 5.47
C GLU A 56 12.96 13.62 4.35
N ASN A 57 12.76 13.21 3.09
CA ASN A 57 13.34 13.84 1.91
C ASN A 57 12.23 14.35 0.97
N ILE A 58 11.11 14.84 1.52
CA ILE A 58 9.92 15.21 0.73
C ILE A 58 10.15 16.35 -0.27
N GLU A 59 11.18 17.18 -0.04
CA GLU A 59 11.60 18.21 -1.00
C GLU A 59 12.13 17.62 -2.31
N ASP A 60 12.72 16.43 -2.25
CA ASP A 60 13.36 15.76 -3.39
C ASP A 60 12.60 14.52 -3.86
N THR A 61 11.54 14.13 -3.16
CA THR A 61 10.83 12.87 -3.42
C THR A 61 9.33 13.06 -3.48
N ALA A 62 8.67 12.12 -4.15
CA ALA A 62 7.24 11.94 -4.09
C ALA A 62 6.93 10.48 -3.78
N VAL A 63 5.99 10.25 -2.86
CA VAL A 63 5.65 8.92 -2.36
C VAL A 63 4.18 8.61 -2.61
N CYS A 64 3.95 7.46 -3.22
CA CYS A 64 2.66 6.80 -3.32
C CYS A 64 2.71 5.53 -2.45
N ALA A 65 2.12 5.59 -1.27
CA ALA A 65 2.10 4.49 -0.30
C ALA A 65 1.05 3.44 -0.70
N GLY A 66 1.45 2.43 -1.45
CA GLY A 66 0.62 1.32 -1.89
C GLY A 66 0.46 0.26 -0.79
N THR A 67 -0.54 0.44 0.07
CA THR A 67 -0.76 -0.45 1.23
C THR A 67 -2.22 -0.48 1.67
N HIS A 68 -2.65 -1.66 2.13
CA HIS A 68 -3.92 -1.88 2.85
C HIS A 68 -3.70 -2.08 4.35
N ASN A 69 -2.45 -2.07 4.81
CA ASN A 69 -2.13 -2.20 6.22
C ASN A 69 -2.40 -0.89 6.94
N GLU A 70 -3.35 -0.92 7.88
CA GLU A 70 -3.79 0.23 8.67
C GLU A 70 -2.65 0.88 9.46
N ALA A 71 -1.77 0.08 10.08
CA ALA A 71 -0.64 0.61 10.85
C ALA A 71 0.36 1.36 9.95
N SER A 72 0.62 0.87 8.74
CA SER A 72 1.46 1.59 7.76
C SER A 72 0.80 2.88 7.25
N CYS A 73 -0.54 2.92 7.14
CA CYS A 73 -1.26 4.15 6.79
C CYS A 73 -1.21 5.17 7.94
N LEU A 74 -1.45 4.73 9.18
CA LEU A 74 -1.35 5.58 10.36
C LEU A 74 0.06 6.14 10.51
N LEU A 75 1.09 5.31 10.33
CA LEU A 75 2.48 5.76 10.33
C LEU A 75 2.72 6.93 9.37
N LEU A 76 2.25 6.84 8.12
CA LEU A 76 2.42 7.94 7.17
C LEU A 76 1.66 9.19 7.63
N ALA A 77 0.42 9.04 8.13
CA ALA A 77 -0.34 10.17 8.64
C ALA A 77 0.36 10.87 9.83
N GLU A 78 0.90 10.09 10.77
CA GLU A 78 1.69 10.56 11.93
C GLU A 78 2.96 11.29 11.48
N LEU A 79 3.70 10.73 10.53
CA LEU A 79 4.92 11.36 10.00
C LEU A 79 4.65 12.72 9.35
N LEU A 80 3.51 12.88 8.67
CA LEU A 80 3.12 14.16 8.09
C LEU A 80 2.78 15.17 9.18
N ASP A 81 2.06 14.75 10.23
CA ASP A 81 1.71 15.61 11.37
C ASP A 81 2.96 16.05 12.16
N GLU A 82 3.83 15.10 12.52
CA GLU A 82 5.11 15.35 13.22
C GLU A 82 5.99 16.36 12.50
N LYS A 83 6.03 16.29 11.15
CA LYS A 83 6.82 17.21 10.32
C LYS A 83 6.06 18.44 9.87
N ARG A 84 4.80 18.61 10.28
CA ARG A 84 3.91 19.72 9.86
C ARG A 84 3.79 19.84 8.34
N ILE A 85 3.75 18.70 7.65
CA ILE A 85 3.49 18.62 6.21
C ILE A 85 1.97 18.57 6.01
N ASN A 86 1.46 19.41 5.09
CA ASN A 86 0.03 19.43 4.80
C ASN A 86 -0.47 18.06 4.31
N LYS A 87 -1.69 17.69 4.72
CA LYS A 87 -2.32 16.40 4.39
C LYS A 87 -2.52 16.21 2.89
N ASP A 88 -2.74 17.32 2.17
CA ASP A 88 -2.93 17.40 0.72
C ASP A 88 -1.63 17.71 -0.04
N HIS A 89 -0.46 17.53 0.59
CA HIS A 89 0.83 17.79 -0.05
C HIS A 89 0.96 17.03 -1.38
N PRO A 90 1.28 17.70 -2.49
CA PRO A 90 1.18 17.14 -3.85
C PRO A 90 2.13 15.97 -4.14
N HIS A 91 3.10 15.74 -3.26
CA HIS A 91 4.07 14.65 -3.37
C HIS A 91 3.77 13.47 -2.43
N VAL A 92 2.63 13.45 -1.74
CA VAL A 92 2.26 12.35 -0.84
C VAL A 92 0.89 11.83 -1.23
N PHE A 93 0.80 10.53 -1.50
CA PHE A 93 -0.45 9.85 -1.81
C PHE A 93 -0.55 8.55 -1.03
N PHE A 94 -1.72 8.29 -0.48
CA PHE A 94 -2.14 6.96 -0.03
C PHE A 94 -2.75 6.21 -1.21
N SER A 95 -2.43 4.93 -1.37
CA SER A 95 -2.96 4.14 -2.49
C SER A 95 -3.42 2.76 -2.04
N GLN A 96 -4.68 2.45 -2.30
CA GLN A 96 -5.27 1.13 -2.10
C GLN A 96 -5.69 0.54 -3.45
N LEU A 97 -6.00 -0.76 -3.47
CA LEU A 97 -6.57 -1.40 -4.65
C LEU A 97 -8.07 -1.10 -4.66
N PHE A 98 -8.64 -0.91 -5.85
CA PHE A 98 -10.09 -0.74 -5.97
C PHE A 98 -10.81 -2.00 -5.47
N GLY A 99 -11.86 -1.81 -4.66
CA GLY A 99 -12.62 -2.90 -4.03
C GLY A 99 -11.98 -3.50 -2.78
N MET A 100 -10.95 -2.86 -2.20
CA MET A 100 -10.30 -3.33 -0.98
C MET A 100 -9.96 -2.17 -0.04
N SER A 101 -10.17 -2.38 1.26
CA SER A 101 -9.86 -1.44 2.35
C SER A 101 -10.51 -0.08 2.18
N ASP A 102 -11.78 -0.07 1.80
CA ASP A 102 -12.55 1.15 1.57
C ASP A 102 -12.74 1.94 2.86
N ASN A 103 -12.83 1.24 3.99
CA ASN A 103 -12.83 1.85 5.33
C ASN A 103 -11.56 2.68 5.58
N ILE A 104 -10.40 2.30 5.02
CA ILE A 104 -9.17 3.09 5.15
C ILE A 104 -9.21 4.26 4.16
N THR A 105 -9.51 3.98 2.89
CA THR A 105 -9.51 4.98 1.82
C THR A 105 -10.46 6.13 2.13
N PHE A 106 -11.71 5.85 2.49
CA PHE A 106 -12.71 6.90 2.73
C PHE A 106 -12.42 7.73 3.97
N ASN A 107 -11.90 7.13 5.04
CA ASN A 107 -11.50 7.89 6.22
C ASN A 107 -10.32 8.82 5.93
N LEU A 108 -9.30 8.36 5.19
CA LEU A 108 -8.19 9.22 4.77
C LEU A 108 -8.67 10.37 3.88
N ALA A 109 -9.55 10.09 2.91
CA ALA A 109 -10.11 11.11 2.04
C ALA A 109 -10.97 12.13 2.82
N ALA A 110 -11.80 11.68 3.77
CA ALA A 110 -12.58 12.56 4.64
C ALA A 110 -11.72 13.46 5.53
N LEU A 111 -10.48 13.04 5.83
CA LEU A 111 -9.49 13.82 6.55
C LEU A 111 -8.62 14.72 5.65
N ASN A 112 -8.98 14.85 4.36
CA ASN A 112 -8.30 15.65 3.33
C ASN A 112 -6.88 15.16 2.97
N TYR A 113 -6.58 13.88 3.18
CA TYR A 113 -5.37 13.31 2.59
C TYR A 113 -5.55 13.07 1.10
N ASN A 114 -4.45 13.14 0.36
CA ASN A 114 -4.40 12.67 -1.03
C ASN A 114 -4.51 11.14 -1.08
N VAL A 115 -5.60 10.63 -1.64
CA VAL A 115 -5.86 9.18 -1.73
C VAL A 115 -6.13 8.78 -3.17
N SER A 116 -5.67 7.58 -3.55
CA SER A 116 -5.90 6.99 -4.86
C SER A 116 -6.38 5.54 -4.74
N LYS A 117 -7.20 5.10 -5.70
CA LYS A 117 -7.51 3.68 -5.92
C LYS A 117 -6.84 3.20 -7.20
N TYR A 118 -6.06 2.14 -7.09
CA TYR A 118 -5.51 1.45 -8.24
C TYR A 118 -6.59 0.55 -8.84
N LEU A 119 -7.06 0.95 -10.01
CA LEU A 119 -8.13 0.29 -10.76
C LEU A 119 -7.53 -0.40 -11.99
N PRO A 120 -7.53 -1.75 -12.05
CA PRO A 120 -7.32 -2.48 -13.29
C PRO A 120 -8.50 -2.24 -14.22
N TYR A 121 -8.21 -1.90 -15.47
CA TYR A 121 -9.21 -1.64 -16.49
C TYR A 121 -8.79 -2.29 -17.81
N GLY A 122 -9.75 -2.91 -18.51
CA GLY A 122 -9.54 -3.51 -19.82
C GLY A 122 -10.45 -4.71 -20.09
N PRO A 123 -10.36 -5.29 -21.30
CA PRO A 123 -11.11 -6.49 -21.67
C PRO A 123 -10.86 -7.65 -20.70
N VAL A 124 -11.90 -8.42 -20.38
CA VAL A 124 -11.86 -9.53 -19.40
C VAL A 124 -10.66 -10.44 -19.61
N ARG A 125 -10.42 -10.89 -20.85
CA ARG A 125 -9.30 -11.78 -21.19
C ARG A 125 -7.93 -11.29 -20.70
N TYR A 126 -7.71 -9.98 -20.65
CA TYR A 126 -6.45 -9.38 -20.22
C TYR A 126 -6.41 -9.06 -18.72
N THR A 127 -7.58 -8.90 -18.09
CA THR A 127 -7.67 -8.63 -16.64
C THR A 127 -7.76 -9.91 -15.81
N MET A 128 -8.10 -11.06 -16.40
CA MET A 128 -8.16 -12.36 -15.70
C MET A 128 -6.89 -12.70 -14.91
N PRO A 129 -5.65 -12.59 -15.45
CA PRO A 129 -4.44 -12.88 -14.67
C PRO A 129 -4.27 -11.96 -13.45
N TYR A 130 -4.73 -10.71 -13.53
CA TYR A 130 -4.72 -9.80 -12.38
C TYR A 130 -5.72 -10.28 -11.30
N LEU A 131 -6.93 -10.66 -11.71
CA LEU A 131 -7.97 -11.13 -10.80
C LEU A 131 -7.57 -12.42 -10.08
N ILE A 132 -6.95 -13.37 -10.78
CA ILE A 132 -6.43 -14.62 -10.19
C ILE A 132 -5.41 -14.31 -9.10
N ARG A 133 -4.41 -13.45 -9.40
CA ARG A 133 -3.42 -13.03 -8.40
C ARG A 133 -4.03 -12.33 -7.19
N ARG A 134 -5.13 -11.57 -7.39
CA ARG A 134 -5.86 -10.95 -6.28
C ARG A 134 -6.61 -11.97 -5.44
N ALA A 135 -7.19 -12.99 -6.07
CA ALA A 135 -7.83 -14.08 -5.35
C ALA A 135 -6.80 -14.84 -4.49
N GLU A 136 -5.64 -15.18 -5.05
CA GLU A 136 -4.53 -15.84 -4.35
C GLU A 136 -4.03 -14.99 -3.15
N GLU A 137 -3.73 -13.71 -3.38
CA GLU A 137 -3.30 -12.80 -2.31
C GLU A 137 -4.36 -12.64 -1.22
N ASN A 138 -5.64 -12.49 -1.57
CA ASN A 138 -6.71 -12.34 -0.59
C ASN A 138 -6.93 -13.61 0.24
N THR A 139 -6.64 -14.78 -0.32
CA THR A 139 -6.68 -16.06 0.41
C THR A 139 -5.57 -16.09 1.47
N ALA A 140 -4.38 -15.56 1.16
CA ALA A 140 -3.29 -15.38 2.11
C ALA A 140 -3.53 -14.25 3.13
N VAL A 141 -4.42 -13.30 2.82
CA VAL A 141 -4.79 -12.13 3.66
C VAL A 141 -6.18 -12.32 4.30
N ALA A 142 -6.52 -13.56 4.66
CA ALA A 142 -7.84 -14.00 5.15
C ALA A 142 -8.48 -13.12 6.26
N GLY A 143 -7.71 -12.35 7.03
CA GLY A 143 -8.23 -11.46 8.08
C GLY A 143 -8.87 -10.15 7.60
N GLN A 144 -8.50 -9.63 6.43
CA GLN A 144 -8.88 -8.26 6.02
C GLN A 144 -10.32 -8.18 5.52
N VAL A 145 -10.75 -9.15 4.72
CA VAL A 145 -12.13 -9.26 4.23
C VAL A 145 -13.11 -9.47 5.40
N GLY A 146 -12.74 -10.30 6.37
CA GLY A 146 -13.55 -10.52 7.58
C GLY A 146 -13.73 -9.24 8.40
N LYS A 147 -12.67 -8.43 8.52
CA LYS A 147 -12.73 -7.13 9.21
C LYS A 147 -13.65 -6.14 8.49
N GLU A 148 -13.59 -6.05 7.16
CA GLU A 148 -14.50 -5.18 6.39
C GLU A 148 -15.96 -5.59 6.56
N LEU A 149 -16.26 -6.90 6.43
CA LEU A 149 -17.61 -7.40 6.62
C LEU A 149 -18.15 -7.07 8.03
N LEU A 150 -17.30 -7.22 9.06
CA LEU A 150 -17.64 -6.86 10.43
C LEU A 150 -17.96 -5.36 10.58
N LEU A 151 -17.16 -4.48 9.95
CA LEU A 151 -17.40 -3.03 9.96
C LEU A 151 -18.69 -2.65 9.23
N VAL A 152 -18.98 -3.29 8.09
CA VAL A 152 -20.23 -3.07 7.33
C VAL A 152 -21.44 -3.49 8.17
N ASN A 153 -21.39 -4.68 8.77
CA ASN A 153 -22.48 -5.16 9.62
C ASN A 153 -22.73 -4.22 10.81
N ARG A 154 -21.67 -3.77 11.47
CA ARG A 154 -21.76 -2.80 12.58
C ARG A 154 -22.40 -1.48 12.13
N GLU A 155 -22.04 -0.98 10.95
CA GLU A 155 -22.61 0.25 10.41
C GLU A 155 -24.09 0.08 10.01
N ILE A 156 -24.47 -1.08 9.47
CA ILE A 156 -25.89 -1.41 9.19
C ILE A 156 -26.70 -1.43 10.49
N GLU A 157 -26.21 -2.09 11.54
CA GLU A 157 -26.87 -2.12 12.85
C GLU A 157 -27.02 -0.72 13.45
N ARG A 158 -25.98 0.11 13.36
CA ARG A 158 -26.02 1.50 13.84
C ARG A 158 -27.12 2.32 13.17
N ARG A 159 -27.33 2.14 11.85
CA ARG A 159 -28.35 2.87 11.07
C ARG A 159 -29.78 2.33 11.22
N ARG A 160 -29.94 1.12 11.76
CA ARG A 160 -31.26 0.54 12.07
C ARG A 160 -31.85 1.06 13.39
N ARG A 161 -31.01 1.69 14.23
CA ARG A 161 -31.43 2.41 15.45
C ARG A 161 -31.79 3.85 15.07
#